data_AF-A0A101E834-F1
#
_entry.id   AF-A0A101E834-F1
#
_cell.length_a   1.000
_cell.length_b   1.000
_cell.length_c   1.000
_cell.angle_alpha   90.00
_cell.angle_beta   90.00
_cell.angle_gamma   90.00
#
_symmetry.space_group_name_H-M   'P 1'
#
loop_
_entity.id
_entity.type
_entity.pdbx_description
1 polymer ?
#
loop_
_entity_poly.entity_id
_entity_poly.type
_entity_poly.pdbx_seq_one_letter_code
_entity_poly.pdbx_strand_id
1 'polypeptide(L)'
;MKKKKKFFLLVLFSLLLSLTFSSSFLFPCSAEENGSSNGSKEQLIYQSVVVSYFDLWKGGKDDPDQPEAEKWLDTDGDGKKDRPGQRKPSAGFIHYIPEEFLKQYTITRVEAVRPVTQTLYEQSGGRHYGLSGKPEKMSWEEFEYWYNGFQPTVHGIKAELVDAKKGKAKMIWDITLKTPANVYAVDIKDKRNRQLLGIDPKVKISEMTQGWRYFMPAVLNWYGIPKELPDLYVADLDPGTNQTLPGETYQGTVVFGLKDTYKEPVKARLELTHNGYPISSVHGKTVAFNPGEEKEYTFSFTGIEGKDSVIVARIVPVEPDGDIDYSNNEMKMVISAIGVAKDSGEGTLILKAKSPEGYDVWGRWQPSVERPVNTAKYGDTITAYFTAPGPPDVDWDCYRLKEWKLIEAKIVYPKRHPDFTFGWPKPPQGTVTLGMKIDEEENKATASFLEDWSINGANVYILPEKRMVDGPTYYTVTVNYKMLWEYRKGRKECDENGCRCVDWEDHSRTLSKTVSVKLLVNGTP
;
A
#
# COMPACT_ATOMS: atom_id res chain seq x y z
N MET A 1 -12.53 -43.70 34.44
CA MET A 1 -12.42 -43.56 32.97
C MET A 1 -12.88 -42.17 32.55
N LYS A 2 -12.09 -41.52 31.69
CA LYS A 2 -12.39 -40.36 30.83
C LYS A 2 -12.68 -38.99 31.50
N LYS A 3 -11.60 -38.22 31.57
CA LYS A 3 -11.53 -36.75 31.67
C LYS A 3 -12.44 -36.08 30.63
N LYS A 4 -13.18 -35.05 31.04
CA LYS A 4 -13.63 -33.95 30.19
C LYS A 4 -13.23 -32.64 30.87
N LYS A 5 -12.21 -31.97 30.31
CA LYS A 5 -11.97 -30.54 30.51
C LYS A 5 -12.03 -29.90 29.12
N LYS A 6 -13.02 -29.04 28.91
CA LYS A 6 -13.04 -28.00 27.89
C LYS A 6 -13.24 -26.70 28.64
N PHE A 7 -12.26 -25.81 28.59
CA PHE A 7 -12.50 -24.37 28.71
C PHE A 7 -11.41 -23.64 27.91
N PHE A 8 -11.88 -22.70 27.11
CA PHE A 8 -11.15 -21.74 26.28
C PHE A 8 -10.26 -20.83 27.13
N LEU A 9 -9.08 -20.46 26.63
CA LEU A 9 -8.74 -19.04 26.48
C LEU A 9 -7.64 -18.84 25.43
N LEU A 10 -7.98 -17.98 24.47
CA LEU A 10 -7.15 -17.38 23.43
C LEU A 10 -6.12 -16.44 24.06
N VAL A 11 -4.85 -16.53 23.68
CA VAL A 11 -3.92 -15.40 23.71
C VAL A 11 -3.11 -15.45 22.41
N LEU A 12 -3.49 -14.62 21.45
CA LEU A 12 -2.68 -14.28 20.29
C LEU A 12 -1.53 -13.37 20.76
N PHE A 13 -0.29 -13.80 20.55
CA PHE A 13 0.86 -12.90 20.52
C PHE A 13 1.30 -12.77 19.07
N SER A 14 0.95 -11.64 18.44
CA SER A 14 1.50 -11.22 17.17
C SER A 14 2.68 -10.29 17.49
N LEU A 15 3.90 -10.78 17.26
CA LEU A 15 5.09 -9.93 17.26
C LEU A 15 5.49 -9.75 15.79
N LEU A 16 5.10 -8.61 15.21
CA LEU A 16 5.71 -8.11 13.98
C LEU A 16 7.11 -7.64 14.32
N LEU A 17 8.12 -8.40 13.89
CA LEU A 17 9.50 -7.96 13.83
C LEU A 17 9.79 -7.57 12.38
N SER A 18 9.60 -6.29 12.06
CA SER A 18 10.06 -5.70 10.80
C SER A 18 11.58 -5.52 10.87
N LEU A 19 12.32 -6.53 10.43
CA LEU A 19 13.75 -6.41 10.13
C LEU A 19 13.90 -5.86 8.71
N THR A 20 14.00 -4.54 8.60
CA THR A 20 14.55 -3.89 7.40
C THR A 20 16.06 -4.11 7.38
N PHE A 21 16.52 -5.12 6.64
CA PHE A 21 17.92 -5.24 6.26
C PHE A 21 18.19 -4.23 5.14
N SER A 22 18.61 -3.01 5.50
CA SER A 22 19.36 -2.13 4.60
C SER A 22 20.85 -2.42 4.81
N SER A 23 21.38 -3.39 4.06
CA SER A 23 22.82 -3.58 3.95
C SER A 23 23.35 -2.69 2.83
N SER A 24 23.48 -1.40 3.14
CA SER A 24 24.26 -0.46 2.34
C SER A 24 25.72 -0.57 2.79
N PHE A 25 26.49 -1.47 2.17
CA PHE A 25 27.94 -1.46 2.31
C PHE A 25 28.51 -0.34 1.44
N LEU A 26 28.76 0.82 2.07
CA LEU A 26 29.57 1.89 1.50
C LEU A 26 31.04 1.41 1.48
N PHE A 27 31.60 1.22 0.29
CA PHE A 27 33.05 1.08 0.13
C PHE A 27 33.70 2.46 0.34
N PRO A 28 34.71 2.59 1.22
CA PRO A 28 35.51 3.81 1.28
C PRO A 28 36.47 3.82 0.08
N CYS A 29 36.09 4.53 -0.98
CA CYS A 29 37.00 4.83 -2.08
C CYS A 29 37.88 6.00 -1.64
N SER A 30 39.16 5.74 -1.35
CA SER A 30 40.17 6.78 -1.14
C SER A 30 40.56 7.35 -2.50
N ALA A 31 39.97 8.49 -2.87
CA ALA A 31 40.35 9.23 -4.07
C ALA A 31 41.44 10.25 -3.73
N GLU A 32 42.65 10.04 -4.24
CA GLU A 32 43.67 11.08 -4.35
C GLU A 32 43.25 12.07 -5.45
N GLU A 33 43.03 13.33 -5.06
CA GLU A 33 42.75 14.43 -5.96
C GLU A 33 44.01 14.79 -6.78
N ASN A 34 43.99 14.46 -8.07
CA ASN A 34 44.82 15.13 -9.05
C ASN A 34 43.93 15.59 -10.21
N GLY A 35 43.70 16.90 -10.25
CA GLY A 35 42.92 17.58 -11.27
C GLY A 35 43.52 17.40 -12.66
N SER A 36 42.86 16.61 -13.49
CA SER A 36 43.11 16.52 -14.93
C SER A 36 41.85 16.01 -15.62
N SER A 37 41.17 16.92 -16.33
CA SER A 37 40.12 16.71 -17.35
C SER A 37 39.29 15.41 -17.22
N ASN A 38 38.07 15.56 -16.69
CA ASN A 38 37.01 14.55 -16.48
C ASN A 38 36.64 13.73 -17.74
N GLY A 39 37.56 12.89 -18.21
CA GLY A 39 37.19 11.64 -18.88
C GLY A 39 36.90 10.63 -17.78
N SER A 40 35.69 10.13 -17.70
CA SER A 40 35.34 9.03 -16.79
C SER A 40 36.30 7.87 -17.05
N LYS A 41 37.24 7.64 -16.12
CA LYS A 41 38.28 6.62 -16.27
C LYS A 41 37.67 5.23 -16.07
N GLU A 42 38.13 4.25 -16.83
CA GLU A 42 37.81 2.84 -16.56
C GLU A 42 38.23 2.52 -15.11
N GLN A 43 37.31 1.89 -14.37
CA GLN A 43 37.55 1.45 -13.00
C GLN A 43 36.96 0.07 -12.77
N LEU A 44 37.42 -0.59 -11.71
CA LEU A 44 36.82 -1.82 -11.22
C LEU A 44 35.46 -1.50 -10.59
N ILE A 45 34.39 -2.06 -11.14
CA ILE A 45 33.02 -1.74 -10.70
C ILE A 45 32.39 -2.90 -9.91
N TYR A 46 32.82 -4.13 -10.15
CA TYR A 46 32.29 -5.31 -9.47
C TYR A 46 33.31 -6.45 -9.48
N GLN A 47 33.36 -7.19 -8.38
CA GLN A 47 34.14 -8.41 -8.23
C GLN A 47 33.23 -9.52 -7.72
N SER A 48 33.37 -10.72 -8.27
CA SER A 48 32.62 -11.87 -7.77
C SER A 48 33.44 -13.16 -7.77
N VAL A 49 33.20 -13.98 -6.74
CA VAL A 49 33.74 -15.33 -6.68
C VAL A 49 32.87 -16.25 -7.53
N VAL A 50 33.42 -16.70 -8.65
CA VAL A 50 32.76 -17.62 -9.56
C VAL A 50 33.33 -19.03 -9.40
N VAL A 51 32.48 -20.03 -9.52
CA VAL A 51 32.94 -21.44 -9.57
C VAL A 51 32.27 -22.10 -10.75
N SER A 52 33.12 -22.55 -11.66
CA SER A 52 32.74 -23.49 -12.71
C SER A 52 33.11 -24.90 -12.27
N TYR A 53 32.58 -25.91 -12.96
CA TYR A 53 32.88 -27.31 -12.65
C TYR A 53 33.00 -28.15 -13.92
N PHE A 54 33.76 -29.22 -13.85
CA PHE A 54 33.88 -30.22 -14.92
C PHE A 54 33.53 -31.59 -14.33
N ASP A 55 32.52 -32.24 -14.89
CA ASP A 55 32.09 -33.58 -14.44
C ASP A 55 32.73 -34.65 -15.32
N LEU A 56 33.06 -35.79 -14.73
CA LEU A 56 33.45 -37.01 -15.42
C LEU A 56 32.48 -38.11 -15.08
N TRP A 57 32.09 -38.89 -16.08
CA TRP A 57 31.19 -40.02 -15.89
C TRP A 57 31.72 -41.26 -16.62
N LYS A 58 31.76 -42.39 -15.92
CA LYS A 58 32.01 -43.71 -16.51
C LYS A 58 30.74 -44.54 -16.45
N GLY A 59 30.16 -44.85 -17.60
CA GLY A 59 28.91 -45.62 -17.72
C GLY A 59 29.10 -47.14 -17.79
N GLY A 60 27.98 -47.87 -17.81
CA GLY A 60 27.85 -49.29 -18.18
C GLY A 60 28.09 -50.30 -17.06
N LYS A 61 27.33 -51.41 -17.07
CA LYS A 61 27.65 -52.64 -16.29
C LYS A 61 29.00 -53.17 -16.77
N ASP A 62 29.79 -53.74 -15.87
CA ASP A 62 31.00 -54.48 -16.25
C ASP A 62 30.62 -55.48 -17.35
N ASP A 63 31.13 -55.22 -18.56
CA ASP A 63 30.93 -56.13 -19.69
C ASP A 63 32.23 -56.94 -19.67
N PRO A 64 32.18 -58.21 -19.27
CA PRO A 64 33.38 -59.02 -19.11
C PRO A 64 34.15 -59.19 -20.43
N ASP A 65 33.53 -58.89 -21.58
CA ASP A 65 34.13 -59.01 -22.91
C ASP A 65 34.77 -57.69 -23.41
N GLN A 66 34.63 -56.57 -22.68
CA GLN A 66 35.26 -55.28 -23.02
C GLN A 66 35.92 -54.63 -21.79
N PRO A 67 37.16 -55.03 -21.43
CA PRO A 67 37.64 -54.84 -20.07
C PRO A 67 37.83 -53.38 -19.63
N GLU A 68 38.46 -52.46 -20.37
CA GLU A 68 38.94 -51.23 -19.67
C GLU A 68 38.90 -49.87 -20.38
N ALA A 69 38.70 -49.76 -21.70
CA ALA A 69 38.97 -48.48 -22.39
C ALA A 69 37.75 -47.60 -22.75
N GLU A 70 36.52 -48.10 -22.81
CA GLU A 70 35.51 -47.45 -23.68
C GLU A 70 34.27 -46.84 -23.03
N LYS A 71 34.15 -46.79 -21.70
CA LYS A 71 32.89 -46.37 -21.06
C LYS A 71 32.85 -44.95 -20.48
N TRP A 72 33.93 -44.19 -20.64
CA TRP A 72 33.91 -42.76 -20.29
C TRP A 72 32.97 -42.00 -21.23
N LEU A 73 32.13 -41.14 -20.68
CA LEU A 73 31.21 -40.30 -21.44
C LEU A 73 31.94 -39.04 -21.93
N ASP A 74 31.50 -38.51 -23.06
CA ASP A 74 31.82 -37.16 -23.50
C ASP A 74 30.87 -36.20 -22.80
N THR A 75 31.35 -35.58 -21.72
CA THR A 75 30.56 -34.78 -20.79
C THR A 75 30.46 -33.32 -21.19
N ASP A 76 31.41 -32.82 -21.98
CA ASP A 76 31.38 -31.46 -22.53
C ASP A 76 30.93 -31.41 -24.00
N GLY A 77 30.70 -32.56 -24.62
CA GLY A 77 30.15 -32.69 -25.97
C GLY A 77 31.16 -32.35 -27.06
N ASP A 78 32.47 -32.45 -26.78
CA ASP A 78 33.54 -32.11 -27.72
C ASP A 78 33.85 -33.22 -28.73
N GLY A 79 33.11 -34.32 -28.69
CA GLY A 79 33.27 -35.52 -29.52
C GLY A 79 34.32 -36.49 -28.98
N LYS A 80 34.96 -36.21 -27.85
CA LYS A 80 35.99 -37.06 -27.23
C LYS A 80 35.53 -37.47 -25.83
N LYS A 81 35.63 -38.77 -25.55
CA LYS A 81 35.35 -39.33 -24.22
C LYS A 81 36.25 -38.70 -23.17
N ASP A 82 35.69 -38.40 -22.00
CA ASP A 82 36.39 -37.68 -20.94
C ASP A 82 36.93 -38.61 -19.85
N ARG A 83 38.25 -38.56 -19.63
CA ARG A 83 38.91 -39.42 -18.65
C ARG A 83 39.87 -38.67 -17.73
N PRO A 84 40.13 -39.18 -16.51
CA PRO A 84 41.18 -38.65 -15.66
C PRO A 84 42.53 -38.60 -16.41
N GLY A 85 43.29 -37.53 -16.20
CA GLY A 85 44.56 -37.25 -16.89
C GLY A 85 44.41 -36.49 -18.21
N GLN A 86 43.20 -36.34 -18.74
CA GLN A 86 42.96 -35.63 -20.00
C GLN A 86 43.09 -34.12 -19.85
N ARG A 87 43.68 -33.47 -20.86
CA ARG A 87 43.72 -32.02 -21.00
C ARG A 87 42.47 -31.51 -21.74
N LYS A 88 41.87 -30.45 -21.22
CA LYS A 88 40.69 -29.75 -21.72
C LYS A 88 41.03 -28.26 -21.88
N PRO A 89 41.42 -27.82 -23.09
CA PRO A 89 41.95 -26.47 -23.29
C PRO A 89 40.89 -25.36 -23.36
N SER A 90 39.60 -25.70 -23.35
CA SER A 90 38.53 -24.74 -23.68
C SER A 90 37.21 -24.96 -22.91
N ALA A 91 37.28 -25.39 -21.65
CA ALA A 91 36.08 -25.52 -20.82
C ALA A 91 35.51 -24.11 -20.57
N GLY A 92 34.32 -23.80 -21.10
CA GLY A 92 33.79 -22.44 -21.17
C GLY A 92 32.47 -22.26 -20.40
N PHE A 93 32.35 -21.20 -19.60
CA PHE A 93 31.16 -20.92 -18.78
C PHE A 93 30.73 -19.46 -18.91
N ILE A 94 29.42 -19.22 -18.89
CA ILE A 94 28.85 -17.88 -19.01
C ILE A 94 28.54 -17.32 -17.62
N HIS A 95 28.92 -16.07 -17.40
CA HIS A 95 28.62 -15.31 -16.19
C HIS A 95 27.98 -13.97 -16.56
N TYR A 96 27.17 -13.45 -15.64
CA TYR A 96 26.50 -12.16 -15.77
C TYR A 96 26.87 -11.27 -14.58
N ILE A 97 27.11 -9.99 -14.84
CA ILE A 97 27.15 -8.96 -13.79
C ILE A 97 25.72 -8.64 -13.34
N PRO A 98 25.48 -8.27 -12.06
CA PRO A 98 24.18 -7.81 -11.62
C PRO A 98 23.66 -6.59 -12.41
N GLU A 99 22.35 -6.51 -12.60
CA GLU A 99 21.71 -5.55 -13.50
C GLU A 99 21.87 -4.10 -13.02
N GLU A 100 21.97 -3.87 -11.71
CA GLU A 100 22.18 -2.56 -11.11
C GLU A 100 23.47 -1.88 -11.61
N PHE A 101 24.53 -2.65 -11.89
CA PHE A 101 25.77 -2.11 -12.45
C PHE A 101 25.61 -1.72 -13.91
N LEU A 102 24.75 -2.40 -14.67
CA LEU A 102 24.45 -2.04 -16.06
C LEU A 102 23.68 -0.72 -16.16
N LYS A 103 22.97 -0.31 -15.11
CA LYS A 103 22.29 0.98 -15.05
C LYS A 103 23.27 2.13 -14.83
N GLN A 104 24.32 1.90 -14.04
CA GLN A 104 25.27 2.94 -13.63
C GLN A 104 26.54 2.99 -14.50
N TYR A 105 26.93 1.89 -15.13
CA TYR A 105 28.22 1.76 -15.82
C TYR A 105 28.06 1.19 -17.23
N THR A 106 28.94 1.63 -18.13
CA THR A 106 29.20 0.96 -19.40
C THR A 106 30.35 -0.03 -19.18
N ILE A 107 30.05 -1.33 -19.30
CA ILE A 107 31.06 -2.39 -19.12
C ILE A 107 32.06 -2.33 -20.27
N THR A 108 33.35 -2.26 -19.93
CA THR A 108 34.43 -2.15 -20.92
C THR A 108 35.25 -3.43 -21.01
N ARG A 109 35.41 -4.15 -19.89
CA ARG A 109 36.33 -5.28 -19.81
C ARG A 109 36.03 -6.21 -18.63
N VAL A 110 36.52 -7.44 -18.73
CA VAL A 110 36.50 -8.42 -17.65
C VAL A 110 37.86 -9.09 -17.50
N GLU A 111 38.22 -9.48 -16.29
CA GLU A 111 39.42 -10.26 -15.99
C GLU A 111 39.12 -11.40 -15.03
N ALA A 112 39.83 -12.50 -15.19
CA ALA A 112 39.78 -13.63 -14.26
C ALA A 112 41.07 -13.73 -13.47
N VAL A 113 40.97 -13.80 -12.14
CA VAL A 113 42.10 -13.89 -11.21
C VAL A 113 42.09 -15.23 -10.49
N ARG A 114 43.28 -15.83 -10.36
CA ARG A 114 43.52 -17.09 -9.63
C ARG A 114 44.95 -17.17 -9.06
N PRO A 115 45.21 -17.98 -8.02
CA PRO A 115 44.23 -18.73 -7.21
C PRO A 115 43.31 -17.79 -6.40
N VAL A 116 42.13 -18.28 -6.01
CA VAL A 116 41.27 -17.54 -5.08
C VAL A 116 41.86 -17.69 -3.69
N THR A 117 42.40 -16.60 -3.13
CA THR A 117 42.93 -16.53 -1.76
C THR A 117 41.86 -16.00 -0.81
N GLN A 118 42.08 -16.13 0.51
CA GLN A 118 41.16 -15.60 1.51
C GLN A 118 40.90 -14.11 1.31
N THR A 119 41.97 -13.33 1.08
CA THR A 119 41.87 -11.89 0.85
C THR A 119 41.02 -11.56 -0.38
N LEU A 120 41.24 -12.25 -1.51
CA LEU A 120 40.45 -12.03 -2.73
C LEU A 120 39.00 -12.47 -2.55
N TYR A 121 38.76 -13.55 -1.79
CA TYR A 121 37.42 -14.02 -1.45
C TYR A 121 36.66 -12.97 -0.64
N GLU A 122 37.25 -12.45 0.42
CA GLU A 122 36.66 -11.44 1.28
C GLU A 122 36.43 -10.11 0.55
N GLN A 123 37.41 -9.64 -0.25
CA GLN A 123 37.30 -8.43 -1.06
C GLN A 123 36.15 -8.51 -2.09
N SER A 124 35.90 -9.70 -2.63
CA SER A 124 34.82 -9.94 -3.59
C SER A 124 33.45 -10.16 -2.92
N GLY A 125 33.34 -9.95 -1.60
CA GLY A 125 32.10 -10.20 -0.84
C GLY A 125 31.80 -11.68 -0.54
N GLY A 126 32.75 -12.57 -0.84
CA GLY A 126 32.61 -14.02 -0.72
C GLY A 126 31.73 -14.66 -1.79
N ARG A 127 31.26 -15.87 -1.51
CA ARG A 127 30.33 -16.61 -2.37
C ARG A 127 28.92 -16.59 -1.76
N HIS A 128 27.95 -16.15 -2.56
CA HIS A 128 26.53 -16.06 -2.16
C HIS A 128 25.72 -17.32 -2.47
N TYR A 129 26.37 -18.41 -2.87
CA TYR A 129 25.72 -19.68 -3.20
C TYR A 129 26.46 -20.85 -2.57
N GLY A 130 25.71 -21.74 -1.94
CA GLY A 130 26.20 -23.00 -1.38
C GLY A 130 26.64 -23.99 -2.46
N LEU A 131 27.08 -25.17 -2.02
CA LEU A 131 27.45 -26.29 -2.92
C LEU A 131 26.30 -26.76 -3.80
N SER A 132 25.07 -26.63 -3.31
CA SER A 132 23.85 -26.99 -4.02
C SER A 132 23.43 -25.99 -5.10
N GLY A 133 24.14 -24.86 -5.23
CA GLY A 133 23.75 -23.74 -6.08
C GLY A 133 22.62 -22.88 -5.52
N LYS A 134 22.12 -23.16 -4.31
CA LYS A 134 21.12 -22.33 -3.63
C LYS A 134 21.75 -21.10 -2.97
N PRO A 135 21.03 -19.97 -2.85
CA PRO A 135 21.51 -18.79 -2.13
C PRO A 135 21.87 -19.15 -0.69
N GLU A 136 23.15 -19.00 -0.35
CA GLU A 136 23.72 -19.33 0.96
C GLU A 136 25.08 -18.63 1.08
N LYS A 137 25.34 -18.01 2.24
CA LYS A 137 26.65 -17.40 2.49
C LYS A 137 27.61 -18.52 2.92
N MET A 138 28.62 -18.78 2.10
CA MET A 138 29.64 -19.78 2.40
C MET A 138 30.82 -19.17 3.15
N SER A 139 31.33 -19.85 4.18
CA SER A 139 32.55 -19.40 4.87
C SER A 139 33.80 -19.60 3.99
N TRP A 140 34.89 -18.90 4.31
CA TRP A 140 36.16 -19.11 3.63
C TRP A 140 36.68 -20.55 3.80
N GLU A 141 36.57 -21.12 5.01
CA GLU A 141 37.03 -22.48 5.31
C GLU A 141 36.26 -23.54 4.51
N GLU A 142 34.94 -23.36 4.37
CA GLU A 142 34.10 -24.23 3.53
C GLU A 142 34.46 -24.08 2.05
N PHE A 143 34.67 -22.83 1.59
CA PHE A 143 35.09 -22.56 0.22
C PHE A 143 36.47 -23.17 -0.09
N GLU A 144 37.43 -22.98 0.81
CA GLU A 144 38.79 -23.51 0.69
C GLU A 144 38.74 -25.04 0.62
N TYR A 145 38.02 -25.68 1.54
CA TYR A 145 37.89 -27.14 1.58
C TYR A 145 37.26 -27.70 0.30
N TRP A 146 36.12 -27.16 -0.13
CA TRP A 146 35.35 -27.74 -1.25
C TRP A 146 35.80 -27.27 -2.63
N TYR A 147 36.07 -25.99 -2.81
CA TYR A 147 36.36 -25.45 -4.14
C TYR A 147 37.87 -25.32 -4.39
N ASN A 148 38.67 -25.07 -3.36
CA ASN A 148 40.14 -25.10 -3.50
C ASN A 148 40.75 -26.50 -3.30
N GLY A 149 40.12 -27.37 -2.50
CA GLY A 149 40.56 -28.74 -2.28
C GLY A 149 40.40 -29.70 -3.47
N PHE A 150 39.37 -29.52 -4.31
CA PHE A 150 39.02 -30.47 -5.38
C PHE A 150 39.16 -29.86 -6.78
N GLN A 151 40.39 -29.44 -7.12
CA GLN A 151 40.70 -28.74 -8.39
C GLN A 151 41.46 -29.61 -9.41
N PRO A 152 41.25 -29.37 -10.72
CA PRO A 152 42.13 -29.89 -11.75
C PRO A 152 43.47 -29.13 -11.75
N THR A 153 44.43 -29.56 -12.56
CA THR A 153 45.61 -28.73 -12.86
C THR A 153 45.18 -27.70 -13.89
N VAL A 154 45.15 -26.43 -13.53
CA VAL A 154 44.75 -25.37 -14.47
C VAL A 154 46.00 -24.68 -15.00
N HIS A 155 46.19 -24.72 -16.31
CA HIS A 155 47.32 -24.13 -17.05
C HIS A 155 47.08 -22.67 -17.41
N GLY A 156 45.82 -22.27 -17.56
CA GLY A 156 45.44 -20.91 -17.92
C GLY A 156 43.96 -20.64 -17.68
N ILE A 157 43.63 -19.37 -17.52
CA ILE A 157 42.26 -18.88 -17.44
C ILE A 157 42.15 -17.58 -18.23
N LYS A 158 41.07 -17.41 -18.98
CA LYS A 158 40.75 -16.18 -19.71
C LYS A 158 39.31 -15.81 -19.47
N ALA A 159 39.02 -14.51 -19.33
CA ALA A 159 37.67 -13.97 -19.40
C ALA A 159 37.51 -13.15 -20.68
N GLU A 160 36.37 -13.29 -21.34
CA GLU A 160 36.02 -12.56 -22.56
C GLU A 160 34.66 -11.89 -22.38
N LEU A 161 34.57 -10.60 -22.67
CA LEU A 161 33.29 -9.89 -22.70
C LEU A 161 32.55 -10.28 -23.98
N VAL A 162 31.43 -10.98 -23.84
CA VAL A 162 30.65 -11.50 -24.98
C VAL A 162 29.57 -10.51 -25.40
N ASP A 163 28.91 -9.88 -24.44
CA ASP A 163 27.90 -8.85 -24.68
C ASP A 163 27.94 -7.83 -23.55
N ALA A 164 28.59 -6.69 -23.81
CA ALA A 164 28.76 -5.61 -22.84
C ALA A 164 27.42 -5.03 -22.36
N LYS A 165 26.43 -4.92 -23.25
CA LYS A 165 25.12 -4.33 -22.94
C LYS A 165 24.29 -5.21 -22.01
N LYS A 166 24.43 -6.53 -22.15
CA LYS A 166 23.78 -7.52 -21.27
C LYS A 166 24.66 -7.94 -20.09
N GLY A 167 25.83 -7.33 -19.94
CA GLY A 167 26.73 -7.69 -18.85
C GLY A 167 27.19 -9.14 -18.89
N LYS A 168 27.38 -9.71 -20.09
CA LYS A 168 27.65 -11.14 -20.30
C LYS A 168 29.13 -11.39 -20.58
N ALA A 169 29.75 -12.22 -19.76
CA ALA A 169 31.13 -12.67 -19.92
C ALA A 169 31.20 -14.19 -20.11
N LYS A 170 32.20 -14.64 -20.86
CA LYS A 170 32.57 -16.06 -20.98
C LYS A 170 33.92 -16.25 -20.35
N MET A 171 34.00 -17.16 -19.38
CA MET A 171 35.25 -17.60 -18.81
C MET A 171 35.67 -18.91 -19.45
N ILE A 172 36.95 -19.05 -19.76
CA ILE A 172 37.54 -20.18 -20.47
C ILE A 172 38.71 -20.70 -19.66
N TRP A 173 38.69 -21.98 -19.33
CA TRP A 173 39.75 -22.66 -18.58
C TRP A 173 40.51 -23.65 -19.47
N ASP A 174 41.83 -23.63 -19.37
CA ASP A 174 42.72 -24.69 -19.87
C ASP A 174 43.16 -25.55 -18.69
N ILE A 175 42.66 -26.79 -18.63
CA ILE A 175 42.82 -27.67 -17.49
C ILE A 175 43.35 -29.05 -17.88
N THR A 176 43.94 -29.75 -16.91
CA THR A 176 44.18 -31.20 -16.93
C THR A 176 43.51 -31.82 -15.73
N LEU A 177 42.67 -32.81 -15.96
CA LEU A 177 41.92 -33.52 -14.91
C LEU A 177 42.91 -34.37 -14.09
N LYS A 178 43.16 -34.03 -12.82
CA LYS A 178 44.22 -34.66 -12.02
C LYS A 178 43.96 -36.15 -11.75
N THR A 179 45.04 -36.92 -11.57
CA THR A 179 45.00 -38.34 -11.22
C THR A 179 45.75 -38.64 -9.92
N PRO A 180 45.25 -39.56 -9.06
CA PRO A 180 44.00 -40.29 -9.22
C PRO A 180 42.78 -39.41 -8.86
N ALA A 181 41.68 -39.57 -9.60
CA ALA A 181 40.52 -38.66 -9.51
C ALA A 181 39.89 -38.61 -8.11
N ASN A 182 39.93 -39.72 -7.37
CA ASN A 182 39.42 -39.83 -6.00
C ASN A 182 40.15 -38.97 -4.95
N VAL A 183 41.28 -38.36 -5.31
CA VAL A 183 42.03 -37.44 -4.44
C VAL A 183 41.73 -35.98 -4.78
N TYR A 184 41.46 -35.67 -6.05
CA TYR A 184 41.40 -34.29 -6.56
C TYR A 184 40.02 -33.87 -7.07
N ALA A 185 39.02 -34.74 -6.98
CA ALA A 185 37.65 -34.49 -7.39
C ALA A 185 36.67 -35.07 -6.39
N VAL A 186 35.47 -34.50 -6.33
CA VAL A 186 34.38 -35.00 -5.49
C VAL A 186 33.75 -36.22 -6.14
N ASP A 187 33.62 -37.31 -5.39
CA ASP A 187 32.91 -38.51 -5.84
C ASP A 187 31.41 -38.21 -5.94
N ILE A 188 30.91 -38.03 -7.16
CA ILE A 188 29.49 -37.78 -7.42
C ILE A 188 28.69 -39.08 -7.61
N LYS A 189 29.32 -40.25 -7.46
CA LYS A 189 28.64 -41.54 -7.24
C LYS A 189 28.17 -41.70 -5.78
N ASP A 190 28.79 -41.00 -4.83
CA ASP A 190 28.27 -40.91 -3.46
C ASP A 190 26.96 -40.10 -3.44
N LYS A 191 25.90 -40.72 -2.88
CA LYS A 191 24.58 -40.08 -2.75
C LYS A 191 24.63 -38.81 -1.89
N ARG A 192 25.45 -38.77 -0.85
CA ARG A 192 25.60 -37.60 0.05
C ARG A 192 26.20 -36.43 -0.69
N ASN A 193 27.28 -36.66 -1.45
CA ASN A 193 27.91 -35.62 -2.26
C ASN A 193 26.93 -35.07 -3.31
N ARG A 194 26.12 -35.93 -3.96
CA ARG A 194 25.09 -35.45 -4.89
C ARG A 194 24.04 -34.57 -4.24
N GLN A 195 23.55 -34.98 -3.07
CA GLN A 195 22.58 -34.19 -2.31
C GLN A 195 23.16 -32.84 -1.90
N LEU A 196 24.42 -32.83 -1.45
CA LEU A 196 25.14 -31.61 -1.10
C LEU A 196 25.35 -30.68 -2.30
N LEU A 197 25.67 -31.25 -3.46
CA LEU A 197 25.87 -30.53 -4.73
C LEU A 197 24.56 -30.17 -5.46
N GLY A 198 23.40 -30.49 -4.88
CA GLY A 198 22.10 -30.17 -5.48
C GLY A 198 21.84 -30.90 -6.80
N ILE A 199 22.54 -32.00 -7.09
CA ILE A 199 22.34 -32.80 -8.30
C ILE A 199 20.97 -33.50 -8.17
N ASP A 200 20.09 -33.30 -9.16
CA ASP A 200 18.72 -33.84 -9.14
C ASP A 200 18.75 -35.36 -8.90
N PRO A 201 18.08 -35.88 -7.85
CA PRO A 201 18.03 -37.32 -7.58
C PRO A 201 17.40 -38.14 -8.72
N LYS A 202 16.70 -37.50 -9.67
CA LYS A 202 16.13 -38.14 -10.87
C LYS A 202 17.15 -38.43 -11.95
N VAL A 203 18.36 -37.84 -11.90
CA VAL A 203 19.44 -38.22 -12.83
C VAL A 203 19.77 -39.70 -12.58
N LYS A 204 19.51 -40.55 -13.59
CA LYS A 204 19.72 -42.01 -13.50
C LYS A 204 21.20 -42.35 -13.47
N ILE A 205 21.80 -42.23 -12.28
CA ILE A 205 23.22 -42.53 -12.01
C ILE A 205 23.42 -44.02 -11.65
N SER A 206 22.33 -44.79 -11.54
CA SER A 206 22.37 -46.23 -11.20
C SER A 206 23.16 -47.09 -12.18
N GLU A 207 23.38 -46.62 -13.41
CA GLU A 207 24.14 -47.32 -14.45
C GLU A 207 25.61 -46.86 -14.53
N MET A 208 26.04 -45.97 -13.64
CA MET A 208 27.40 -45.42 -13.64
C MET A 208 28.31 -46.18 -12.67
N THR A 209 29.47 -46.58 -13.16
CA THR A 209 30.49 -47.25 -12.35
C THR A 209 31.36 -46.26 -11.59
N GLN A 210 31.57 -45.05 -12.12
CA GLN A 210 32.31 -43.95 -11.49
C GLN A 210 31.76 -42.59 -11.91
N GLY A 211 31.93 -41.58 -11.04
CA GLY A 211 31.63 -40.19 -11.35
C GLY A 211 32.46 -39.23 -10.50
N TRP A 212 33.03 -38.20 -11.13
CA TRP A 212 33.92 -37.23 -10.45
C TRP A 212 33.59 -35.79 -10.84
N ARG A 213 33.57 -34.85 -9.89
CA ARG A 213 33.43 -33.41 -10.16
C ARG A 213 34.68 -32.65 -9.74
N TYR A 214 35.26 -31.91 -10.69
CA TYR A 214 36.35 -30.96 -10.44
C TYR A 214 35.78 -29.54 -10.36
N PHE A 215 36.26 -28.75 -9.41
CA PHE A 215 35.90 -27.34 -9.29
C PHE A 215 36.98 -26.43 -9.85
N MET A 216 36.54 -25.32 -10.43
CA MET A 216 37.38 -24.32 -11.06
C MET A 216 37.00 -22.93 -10.52
N PRO A 217 37.38 -22.61 -9.26
CA PRO A 217 37.12 -21.30 -8.69
C PRO A 217 38.02 -20.23 -9.33
N ALA A 218 37.47 -19.03 -9.48
CA ALA A 218 38.19 -17.83 -9.86
C ALA A 218 37.48 -16.60 -9.29
N VAL A 219 38.16 -15.46 -9.27
CA VAL A 219 37.51 -14.15 -9.10
C VAL A 219 37.33 -13.54 -10.48
N LEU A 220 36.11 -13.10 -10.79
CA LEU A 220 35.78 -12.38 -12.01
C LEU A 220 35.67 -10.89 -11.69
N ASN A 221 36.63 -10.12 -12.18
CA ASN A 221 36.64 -8.66 -12.09
C ASN A 221 35.91 -8.07 -13.30
N TRP A 222 35.05 -7.10 -13.04
CA TRP A 222 34.33 -6.34 -14.05
C TRP A 222 34.78 -4.89 -14.01
N TYR A 223 35.19 -4.39 -15.17
CA TYR A 223 35.61 -3.02 -15.34
C TYR A 223 34.59 -2.26 -16.18
N GLY A 224 34.38 -1.00 -15.83
CA GLY A 224 33.47 -0.14 -16.55
C GLY A 224 33.76 1.34 -16.34
N ILE A 225 33.08 2.14 -17.13
CA ILE A 225 33.11 3.59 -17.08
C ILE A 225 31.74 4.06 -16.58
N PRO A 226 31.67 4.93 -15.54
CA PRO A 226 30.40 5.52 -15.11
C PRO A 226 29.65 6.13 -16.30
N LYS A 227 28.37 5.84 -16.40
CA LYS A 227 27.51 6.53 -17.35
C LYS A 227 27.31 7.95 -16.86
N GLU A 228 27.38 8.91 -17.78
CA GLU A 228 26.84 10.24 -17.53
C GLU A 228 25.31 10.09 -17.54
N LEU A 229 24.70 10.09 -16.35
CA LEU A 229 23.25 10.07 -16.17
C LEU A 229 22.78 11.45 -15.70
N PRO A 230 21.54 11.84 -16.03
CA PRO A 230 20.96 13.09 -15.55
C PRO A 230 20.62 13.02 -14.06
N ASP A 231 20.43 14.18 -13.44
CA ASP A 231 19.96 14.36 -12.06
C ASP A 231 18.71 15.22 -12.10
N LEU A 232 17.56 14.57 -12.31
CA LEU A 232 16.26 15.23 -12.25
C LEU A 232 15.86 15.39 -10.78
N TYR A 233 14.99 16.34 -10.49
CA TYR A 233 14.49 16.53 -9.13
C TYR A 233 13.16 17.26 -9.10
N VAL A 234 12.47 17.12 -7.96
CA VAL A 234 11.37 18.00 -7.57
C VAL A 234 11.95 19.09 -6.66
N ALA A 235 11.97 20.33 -7.16
CA ALA A 235 12.58 21.46 -6.46
C ALA A 235 11.69 21.98 -5.32
N ASP A 236 10.39 22.08 -5.60
CA ASP A 236 9.39 22.65 -4.68
C ASP A 236 7.99 22.07 -4.94
N LEU A 237 7.17 22.02 -3.89
CA LEU A 237 5.77 21.61 -3.94
C LEU A 237 4.97 22.44 -2.93
N ASP A 238 4.34 23.51 -3.41
CA ASP A 238 3.48 24.37 -2.61
C ASP A 238 2.00 24.09 -2.94
N PRO A 239 1.22 23.47 -2.03
CA PRO A 239 -0.20 23.25 -2.25
C PRO A 239 -1.05 24.54 -2.14
N GLY A 240 -0.47 25.69 -1.83
CA GLY A 240 -1.16 26.96 -1.64
C GLY A 240 -2.03 27.04 -0.38
N THR A 241 -1.99 26.01 0.46
CA THR A 241 -2.71 25.96 1.75
C THR A 241 -2.07 24.94 2.70
N ASN A 242 -2.16 25.18 4.00
CA ASN A 242 -1.78 24.23 5.04
C ASN A 242 -2.96 23.40 5.57
N GLN A 243 -4.18 23.71 5.13
CA GLN A 243 -5.41 23.06 5.57
C GLN A 243 -6.45 22.98 4.46
N THR A 244 -7.28 21.94 4.45
CA THR A 244 -8.39 21.82 3.49
C THR A 244 -9.75 21.74 4.15
N LEU A 245 -10.74 22.39 3.55
CA LEU A 245 -12.17 22.24 3.82
C LEU A 245 -12.81 21.29 2.80
N PRO A 246 -13.81 20.48 3.21
CA PRO A 246 -14.50 19.59 2.29
C PRO A 246 -15.21 20.35 1.18
N GLY A 247 -14.93 19.99 -0.08
CA GLY A 247 -15.56 20.59 -1.26
C GLY A 247 -14.95 21.91 -1.74
N GLU A 248 -14.05 22.53 -0.97
CA GLU A 248 -13.30 23.70 -1.43
C GLU A 248 -12.16 23.29 -2.37
N THR A 249 -11.93 24.11 -3.40
CA THR A 249 -10.85 23.89 -4.37
C THR A 249 -9.71 24.87 -4.12
N TYR A 250 -8.49 24.33 -4.08
CA TYR A 250 -7.25 25.06 -3.83
C TYR A 250 -6.38 25.04 -5.09
N GLN A 251 -5.51 26.05 -5.23
CA GLN A 251 -4.52 26.16 -6.30
C GLN A 251 -3.13 26.05 -5.67
N GLY A 252 -2.28 25.19 -6.23
CA GLY A 252 -0.89 25.00 -5.82
C GLY A 252 0.06 25.05 -7.01
N THR A 253 1.36 25.04 -6.71
CA THR A 253 2.46 25.03 -7.67
C THR A 253 3.41 23.87 -7.36
N VAL A 254 4.04 23.35 -8.40
CA VAL A 254 5.10 22.36 -8.31
C VAL A 254 6.21 22.72 -9.27
N VAL A 255 7.46 22.62 -8.82
CA VAL A 255 8.65 22.92 -9.62
C VAL A 255 9.45 21.65 -9.81
N PHE A 256 9.73 21.33 -11.07
CA PHE A 256 10.60 20.23 -11.47
C PHE A 256 11.87 20.77 -12.13
N GLY A 257 13.00 20.10 -11.99
CA GLY A 257 14.26 20.57 -12.54
C GLY A 257 15.20 19.46 -13.01
N LEU A 258 16.26 19.90 -13.70
CA LEU A 258 17.44 19.11 -14.08
C LEU A 258 18.69 19.84 -13.59
N LYS A 259 19.58 19.20 -12.83
CA LYS A 259 20.83 19.86 -12.40
C LYS A 259 21.72 20.18 -13.59
N ASP A 260 22.53 21.22 -13.44
CA ASP A 260 23.49 21.71 -14.46
C ASP A 260 24.71 20.78 -14.67
N THR A 261 24.82 19.72 -13.87
CA THR A 261 25.90 18.71 -13.96
C THR A 261 25.79 17.84 -15.20
N TYR A 262 24.58 17.68 -15.76
CA TYR A 262 24.34 16.95 -17.01
C TYR A 262 24.39 17.90 -18.20
N LYS A 263 25.02 17.51 -19.31
CA LYS A 263 25.34 18.46 -20.41
C LYS A 263 24.28 18.54 -21.51
N GLU A 264 23.37 17.57 -21.55
CA GLU A 264 22.40 17.43 -22.63
C GLU A 264 20.97 17.62 -22.11
N PRO A 265 20.01 18.03 -22.96
CA PRO A 265 18.62 18.08 -22.56
C PRO A 265 18.06 16.68 -22.26
N VAL A 266 17.21 16.57 -21.24
CA VAL A 266 16.64 15.30 -20.78
C VAL A 266 15.14 15.34 -20.92
N LYS A 267 14.54 14.29 -21.50
CA LYS A 267 13.08 14.13 -21.47
C LYS A 267 12.69 13.37 -20.21
N ALA A 268 11.72 13.92 -19.48
CA ALA A 268 11.16 13.31 -18.27
C ALA A 268 9.63 13.28 -18.32
N ARG A 269 9.03 12.30 -17.67
CA ARG A 269 7.59 12.21 -17.42
C ARG A 269 7.29 12.75 -16.01
N LEU A 270 6.37 13.68 -15.94
CA LEU A 270 5.89 14.29 -14.69
C LEU A 270 4.70 13.52 -14.16
N GLU A 271 4.67 13.28 -12.86
CA GLU A 271 3.59 12.57 -12.18
C GLU A 271 3.18 13.35 -10.95
N LEU A 272 1.92 13.77 -10.89
CA LEU A 272 1.35 14.49 -9.75
C LEU A 272 0.04 13.82 -9.33
N THR A 273 -0.12 13.54 -8.04
CA THR A 273 -1.33 12.89 -7.52
C THR A 273 -1.85 13.57 -6.26
N HIS A 274 -3.18 13.53 -6.06
CA HIS A 274 -3.87 13.88 -4.82
C HIS A 274 -4.59 12.66 -4.28
N ASN A 275 -4.21 12.22 -3.08
CA ASN A 275 -4.73 11.01 -2.44
C ASN A 275 -4.66 9.77 -3.36
N GLY A 276 -3.60 9.68 -4.15
CA GLY A 276 -3.37 8.61 -5.13
C GLY A 276 -4.07 8.79 -6.48
N TYR A 277 -4.92 9.81 -6.64
CA TYR A 277 -5.58 10.11 -7.91
C TYR A 277 -4.77 11.10 -8.75
N PRO A 278 -4.61 10.88 -10.06
CA PRO A 278 -3.79 11.73 -10.92
C PRO A 278 -4.40 13.12 -11.09
N ILE A 279 -3.57 14.16 -10.93
CA ILE A 279 -3.93 15.55 -11.24
C ILE A 279 -3.60 15.81 -12.71
N SER A 280 -4.62 15.83 -13.57
CA SER A 280 -4.48 15.85 -15.03
C SER A 280 -3.76 17.06 -15.61
N SER A 281 -3.68 18.18 -14.89
CA SER A 281 -2.93 19.37 -15.35
C SER A 281 -1.43 19.13 -15.41
N VAL A 282 -0.90 18.12 -14.72
CA VAL A 282 0.55 17.80 -14.68
C VAL A 282 0.82 16.32 -14.98
N HIS A 283 0.00 15.42 -14.42
CA HIS A 283 0.24 13.98 -14.46
C HIS A 283 0.31 13.41 -15.89
N GLY A 284 1.37 12.65 -16.17
CA GLY A 284 1.61 12.00 -17.45
C GLY A 284 2.24 12.89 -18.52
N LYS A 285 2.47 14.18 -18.25
CA LYS A 285 3.16 15.07 -19.20
C LYS A 285 4.60 14.65 -19.40
N THR A 286 5.04 14.53 -20.64
CA THR A 286 6.46 14.37 -20.99
C THR A 286 7.03 15.70 -21.43
N VAL A 287 8.11 16.14 -20.78
CA VAL A 287 8.72 17.47 -20.97
C VAL A 287 10.24 17.32 -21.05
N ALA A 288 10.87 18.12 -21.90
CA ALA A 288 12.33 18.22 -21.97
C ALA A 288 12.84 19.32 -21.01
N PHE A 289 13.93 19.05 -20.30
CA PHE A 289 14.64 19.99 -19.42
C PHE A 289 16.04 20.22 -19.97
N ASN A 290 16.45 21.48 -20.14
CA ASN A 290 17.84 21.84 -20.39
C ASN A 290 18.65 21.76 -19.08
N PRO A 291 19.98 21.61 -19.15
CA PRO A 291 20.84 21.65 -17.96
C PRO A 291 20.60 22.90 -17.09
N GLY A 292 20.29 22.71 -15.81
CA GLY A 292 19.99 23.79 -14.87
C GLY A 292 18.61 24.44 -15.05
N GLU A 293 17.75 23.91 -15.92
CA GLU A 293 16.39 24.43 -16.13
C GLU A 293 15.43 23.90 -15.08
N GLU A 294 14.61 24.80 -14.53
CA GLU A 294 13.45 24.48 -13.71
C GLU A 294 12.17 24.89 -14.42
N LYS A 295 11.10 24.12 -14.24
CA LYS A 295 9.76 24.39 -14.80
C LYS A 295 8.72 24.30 -13.70
N GLU A 296 7.98 25.39 -13.55
CA GLU A 296 6.84 25.50 -12.64
C GLU A 296 5.54 25.12 -13.34
N TYR A 297 4.68 24.39 -12.63
CA TYR A 297 3.33 24.05 -13.06
C TYR A 297 2.32 24.37 -11.97
N THR A 298 1.21 24.98 -12.36
CA THR A 298 0.06 25.18 -11.50
C THR A 298 -0.86 23.96 -11.52
N PHE A 299 -1.48 23.65 -10.38
CA PHE A 299 -2.49 22.60 -10.28
C PHE A 299 -3.61 22.98 -9.30
N SER A 300 -4.75 22.30 -9.44
CA SER A 300 -5.87 22.44 -8.51
C SER A 300 -6.25 21.10 -7.88
N PHE A 301 -6.66 21.13 -6.62
CA PHE A 301 -7.21 19.96 -5.91
C PHE A 301 -8.35 20.37 -4.97
N THR A 302 -9.21 19.43 -4.60
CA THR A 302 -10.40 19.69 -3.77
C THR A 302 -10.31 18.98 -2.43
N GLY A 303 -10.54 19.68 -1.33
CA GLY A 303 -10.53 19.07 0.00
C GLY A 303 -11.60 17.97 0.15
N ILE A 304 -11.25 16.88 0.83
CA ILE A 304 -12.12 15.71 1.02
C ILE A 304 -12.62 15.65 2.46
N GLU A 305 -13.91 15.35 2.62
CA GLU A 305 -14.53 15.24 3.94
C GLU A 305 -13.83 14.20 4.83
N GLY A 306 -13.35 14.67 5.99
CA GLY A 306 -12.73 13.82 7.02
C GLY A 306 -11.41 13.15 6.62
N LYS A 307 -10.72 13.64 5.56
CA LYS A 307 -9.46 13.06 5.09
C LYS A 307 -8.44 14.12 4.71
N ASP A 308 -7.23 13.99 5.25
CA ASP A 308 -6.09 14.80 4.83
C ASP A 308 -5.88 14.70 3.32
N SER A 309 -5.36 15.79 2.75
CA SER A 309 -4.97 15.84 1.35
C SER A 309 -3.49 15.53 1.23
N VAL A 310 -3.17 14.39 0.62
CA VAL A 310 -1.80 13.95 0.34
C VAL A 310 -1.47 14.26 -1.11
N ILE A 311 -0.55 15.19 -1.35
CA ILE A 311 -0.04 15.52 -2.68
C ILE A 311 1.32 14.88 -2.87
N VAL A 312 1.52 14.14 -3.96
CA VAL A 312 2.81 13.52 -4.31
C VAL A 312 3.19 13.96 -5.71
N ALA A 313 4.34 14.63 -5.82
CA ALA A 313 4.98 15.01 -7.06
C ALA A 313 6.17 14.08 -7.32
N ARG A 314 6.29 13.58 -8.54
CA ARG A 314 7.38 12.71 -8.99
C ARG A 314 7.81 13.05 -10.41
N ILE A 315 9.10 12.99 -10.68
CA ILE A 315 9.69 13.11 -12.01
C ILE A 315 10.41 11.81 -12.38
N VAL A 316 10.22 11.34 -13.62
CA VAL A 316 10.75 10.06 -14.09
C VAL A 316 11.52 10.28 -15.39
N PRO A 317 12.82 9.93 -15.49
CA PRO A 317 13.57 10.05 -16.74
C PRO A 317 12.99 9.13 -17.83
N VAL A 318 12.98 9.62 -19.07
CA VAL A 318 12.51 8.89 -20.27
C VAL A 318 13.63 8.75 -21.29
N GLU A 319 14.41 9.81 -21.52
CA GLU A 319 15.52 9.82 -22.47
C GLU A 319 16.63 10.77 -21.95
N PRO A 320 17.81 10.25 -21.55
CA PRO A 320 18.12 8.82 -21.38
C PRO A 320 17.28 8.16 -20.27
N ASP A 321 17.20 6.83 -20.29
CA ASP A 321 16.64 6.06 -19.18
C ASP A 321 17.68 5.94 -18.06
N GLY A 322 17.36 6.49 -16.90
CA GLY A 322 18.25 6.52 -15.74
C GLY A 322 18.31 7.90 -15.09
N ASP A 323 18.53 7.90 -13.78
CA ASP A 323 18.84 9.08 -12.97
C ASP A 323 20.03 8.75 -12.06
N ILE A 324 20.89 9.71 -11.79
CA ILE A 324 22.01 9.54 -10.85
C ILE A 324 21.52 9.51 -9.39
N ASP A 325 20.43 10.21 -9.07
CA ASP A 325 19.83 10.26 -7.75
C ASP A 325 18.30 10.13 -7.84
N TYR A 326 17.75 8.99 -7.42
CA TYR A 326 16.30 8.83 -7.38
C TYR A 326 15.65 9.38 -6.11
N SER A 327 16.44 9.79 -5.11
CA SER A 327 15.92 10.20 -3.80
C SER A 327 15.31 11.61 -3.79
N ASN A 328 15.73 12.47 -4.72
CA ASN A 328 15.19 13.81 -4.96
C ASN A 328 14.15 13.86 -6.09
N ASN A 329 13.84 12.72 -6.72
CA ASN A 329 12.85 12.59 -7.78
C ASN A 329 11.39 12.57 -7.28
N GLU A 330 11.16 12.56 -5.97
CA GLU A 330 9.83 12.56 -5.37
C GLU A 330 9.74 13.55 -4.18
N MET A 331 8.66 14.33 -4.14
CA MET A 331 8.31 15.17 -3.00
C MET A 331 6.86 14.90 -2.60
N LYS A 332 6.62 14.81 -1.28
CA LYS A 332 5.31 14.51 -0.70
C LYS A 332 4.91 15.57 0.31
N MET A 333 3.70 16.09 0.18
CA MET A 333 3.07 17.02 1.11
C MET A 333 1.79 16.44 1.68
N VAL A 334 1.58 16.62 2.99
CA VAL A 334 0.35 16.23 3.70
C VAL A 334 -0.28 17.50 4.25
N ILE A 335 -1.53 17.74 3.85
CA ILE A 335 -2.29 18.93 4.18
C ILE A 335 -3.45 18.47 5.06
N SER A 336 -3.52 18.98 6.28
CA SER A 336 -4.52 18.53 7.23
C SER A 336 -5.93 18.87 6.76
N ALA A 337 -6.83 17.90 6.77
CA ALA A 337 -8.24 18.22 6.70
C ALA A 337 -8.62 18.95 7.98
N ILE A 338 -9.28 20.10 7.84
CA ILE A 338 -10.09 20.60 8.94
C ILE A 338 -11.16 19.54 9.11
N GLY A 339 -11.23 18.95 10.30
CA GLY A 339 -12.26 17.98 10.62
C GLY A 339 -13.62 18.53 10.22
N VAL A 340 -14.59 17.67 9.95
CA VAL A 340 -15.97 18.13 10.10
C VAL A 340 -16.24 18.11 11.58
N ALA A 341 -16.90 19.16 12.09
CA ALA A 341 -17.30 19.28 13.48
C ALA A 341 -17.82 17.92 13.90
N LYS A 342 -17.23 17.30 14.93
CA LYS A 342 -17.58 15.93 15.29
C LYS A 342 -19.09 15.92 15.53
N ASP A 343 -19.79 15.09 14.76
CA ASP A 343 -21.22 15.24 14.56
C ASP A 343 -21.92 15.27 15.93
N SER A 344 -22.66 16.34 16.24
CA SER A 344 -23.08 16.67 17.62
C SER A 344 -24.18 15.77 18.19
N GLY A 345 -24.35 14.58 17.59
CA GLY A 345 -25.43 13.65 17.83
C GLY A 345 -26.66 13.93 16.95
N GLU A 346 -27.67 13.10 17.15
CA GLU A 346 -29.02 13.34 16.65
C GLU A 346 -29.81 14.15 17.68
N GLY A 347 -30.68 15.04 17.23
CA GLY A 347 -31.66 15.69 18.12
C GLY A 347 -32.62 14.66 18.72
N THR A 348 -33.33 15.04 19.78
CA THR A 348 -34.32 14.17 20.42
C THR A 348 -35.73 14.60 20.02
N LEU A 349 -36.59 13.64 19.67
CA LEU A 349 -38.01 13.87 19.40
C LEU A 349 -38.89 13.03 20.34
N ILE A 350 -39.77 13.69 21.07
CA ILE A 350 -40.72 13.08 22.01
C ILE A 350 -42.14 13.46 21.59
N LEU A 351 -43.04 12.47 21.48
CA LEU A 351 -44.46 12.71 21.21
C LEU A 351 -45.27 12.44 22.48
N LYS A 352 -46.09 13.40 22.90
CA LYS A 352 -47.08 13.23 23.96
C LYS A 352 -48.47 13.42 23.38
N ALA A 353 -49.37 12.48 23.62
CA ALA A 353 -50.75 12.58 23.18
C ALA A 353 -51.69 12.76 24.37
N LYS A 354 -52.79 13.47 24.15
CA LYS A 354 -53.82 13.70 25.15
C LYS A 354 -55.20 13.55 24.51
N SER A 355 -56.09 12.82 25.16
CA SER A 355 -57.46 12.66 24.66
C SER A 355 -58.22 13.99 24.73
N PRO A 356 -59.17 14.25 23.82
CA PRO A 356 -60.05 15.39 23.97
C PRO A 356 -60.86 15.25 25.26
N GLU A 357 -61.11 16.37 25.93
CA GLU A 357 -62.15 16.44 26.96
C GLU A 357 -63.52 16.62 26.28
N GLY A 358 -64.57 16.09 26.89
CA GLY A 358 -65.91 16.20 26.30
C GLY A 358 -66.92 15.28 26.95
N TYR A 359 -68.13 15.27 26.41
CA TYR A 359 -69.18 14.34 26.84
C TYR A 359 -69.11 13.04 26.03
N ASP A 360 -69.22 11.90 26.72
CA ASP A 360 -69.36 10.60 26.07
C ASP A 360 -70.74 10.42 25.41
N VAL A 361 -70.95 9.28 24.75
CA VAL A 361 -72.22 8.94 24.09
C VAL A 361 -73.42 8.87 25.03
N TRP A 362 -73.20 8.85 26.34
CA TRP A 362 -74.23 8.88 27.38
C TRP A 362 -74.40 10.26 28.02
N GLY A 363 -73.73 11.28 27.50
CA GLY A 363 -73.78 12.64 28.02
C GLY A 363 -73.02 12.82 29.34
N ARG A 364 -72.07 11.94 29.68
CA ARG A 364 -71.22 12.11 30.87
C ARG A 364 -69.91 12.80 30.48
N TRP A 365 -69.53 13.83 31.22
CA TRP A 365 -68.26 14.52 31.02
C TRP A 365 -67.09 13.59 31.32
N GLN A 366 -66.15 13.50 30.38
CA GLN A 366 -64.92 12.74 30.47
C GLN A 366 -63.73 13.72 30.47
N PRO A 367 -62.88 13.69 31.52
CA PRO A 367 -61.69 14.51 31.55
C PRO A 367 -60.67 14.01 30.51
N SER A 368 -59.83 14.93 30.08
CA SER A 368 -58.73 14.64 29.17
C SER A 368 -57.68 13.72 29.81
N VAL A 369 -57.28 12.65 29.11
CA VAL A 369 -56.35 11.62 29.59
C VAL A 369 -55.03 11.70 28.82
N GLU A 370 -53.92 11.81 29.56
CA GLU A 370 -52.58 11.73 28.96
C GLU A 370 -52.21 10.30 28.58
N ARG A 371 -51.59 10.13 27.42
CA ARG A 371 -51.08 8.83 26.95
C ARG A 371 -49.61 8.65 27.34
N PRO A 372 -49.13 7.40 27.46
CA PRO A 372 -47.70 7.13 27.49
C PRO A 372 -46.97 7.77 26.30
N VAL A 373 -45.70 8.13 26.51
CA VAL A 373 -44.84 8.73 25.49
C VAL A 373 -44.81 7.86 24.23
N ASN A 374 -44.91 8.50 23.06
CA ASN A 374 -44.94 7.86 21.75
C ASN A 374 -46.11 6.88 21.54
N THR A 375 -47.22 7.10 22.25
CA THR A 375 -48.48 6.40 22.01
C THR A 375 -49.61 7.41 21.81
N ALA A 376 -50.59 7.05 20.98
CA ALA A 376 -51.78 7.84 20.73
C ALA A 376 -52.98 6.94 20.42
N LYS A 377 -54.17 7.50 20.56
CA LYS A 377 -55.41 6.95 20.04
C LYS A 377 -56.03 7.93 19.03
N TYR A 378 -56.93 7.42 18.21
CA TYR A 378 -57.67 8.23 17.26
C TYR A 378 -58.39 9.40 17.93
N GLY A 379 -58.22 10.59 17.38
CA GLY A 379 -58.77 11.84 17.92
C GLY A 379 -57.97 12.45 19.06
N ASP A 380 -56.88 11.84 19.53
CA ASP A 380 -56.01 12.48 20.51
C ASP A 380 -55.27 13.68 19.87
N THR A 381 -55.04 14.74 20.65
CA THR A 381 -54.13 15.82 20.26
C THR A 381 -52.71 15.42 20.62
N ILE A 382 -51.83 15.32 19.62
CA ILE A 382 -50.42 15.00 19.77
C ILE A 382 -49.64 16.30 19.81
N THR A 383 -48.77 16.44 20.81
CA THR A 383 -47.76 17.50 20.90
C THR A 383 -46.37 16.89 20.76
N ALA A 384 -45.66 17.34 19.74
CA ALA A 384 -44.27 16.97 19.48
C ALA A 384 -43.32 17.96 20.17
N TYR A 385 -42.37 17.42 20.93
CA TYR A 385 -41.29 18.16 21.57
C TYR A 385 -39.98 17.72 20.93
N PHE A 386 -39.37 18.62 20.16
CA PHE A 386 -38.07 18.43 19.55
C PHE A 386 -37.01 19.23 20.32
N THR A 387 -35.88 18.61 20.59
CA THR A 387 -34.68 19.25 21.12
C THR A 387 -33.55 19.02 20.12
N ALA A 388 -32.96 20.10 19.60
CA ALA A 388 -31.82 20.00 18.69
C ALA A 388 -30.61 19.35 19.38
N PRO A 389 -29.67 18.76 18.62
CA PRO A 389 -28.44 18.25 19.21
C PRO A 389 -27.61 19.40 19.82
N GLY A 390 -26.70 19.04 20.72
CA GLY A 390 -25.77 19.98 21.32
C GLY A 390 -24.88 20.68 20.27
N PRO A 391 -24.11 21.70 20.66
CA PRO A 391 -23.11 22.26 19.78
C PRO A 391 -22.09 21.19 19.37
N PRO A 392 -21.49 21.30 18.17
CA PRO A 392 -20.44 20.38 17.77
C PRO A 392 -19.23 20.46 18.69
N ASP A 393 -18.65 19.29 18.96
CA ASP A 393 -17.37 19.20 19.63
C ASP A 393 -16.28 19.62 18.64
N VAL A 394 -15.77 20.83 18.84
CA VAL A 394 -14.76 21.46 17.99
C VAL A 394 -13.40 21.31 18.66
N ASP A 395 -12.85 20.10 18.59
CA ASP A 395 -11.50 19.78 19.07
C ASP A 395 -10.43 20.26 18.06
N TRP A 396 -10.53 21.51 17.62
CA TRP A 396 -9.62 22.09 16.62
C TRP A 396 -8.88 23.28 17.20
N ASP A 397 -7.55 23.22 17.10
CA ASP A 397 -6.70 24.38 17.31
C ASP A 397 -7.16 25.53 16.39
N CYS A 398 -7.30 26.73 16.97
CA CYS A 398 -7.72 27.94 16.28
C CYS A 398 -9.18 27.99 15.79
N TYR A 399 -10.08 27.27 16.47
CA TYR A 399 -11.51 27.38 16.25
C TYR A 399 -12.24 27.91 17.49
N ARG A 400 -13.22 28.79 17.30
CA ARG A 400 -14.10 29.26 18.39
C ARG A 400 -15.55 29.34 17.92
N LEU A 401 -16.41 28.50 18.49
CA LEU A 401 -17.85 28.60 18.28
C LEU A 401 -18.35 29.95 18.80
N LYS A 402 -19.11 30.69 17.97
CA LYS A 402 -19.80 31.92 18.38
C LYS A 402 -21.25 31.62 18.71
N GLU A 403 -21.94 30.95 17.79
CA GLU A 403 -23.38 30.70 17.90
C GLU A 403 -23.73 29.31 17.36
N TRP A 404 -24.63 28.64 18.06
CA TRP A 404 -25.23 27.37 17.67
C TRP A 404 -26.73 27.42 17.94
N LYS A 405 -27.52 27.55 16.87
CA LYS A 405 -28.93 27.93 16.99
C LYS A 405 -29.84 27.17 16.03
N LEU A 406 -30.97 26.69 16.53
CA LEU A 406 -32.03 26.11 15.72
C LEU A 406 -32.78 27.24 14.99
N ILE A 407 -32.72 27.22 13.66
CA ILE A 407 -33.35 28.28 12.83
C ILE A 407 -34.56 27.78 12.04
N GLU A 408 -34.70 26.47 11.85
CA GLU A 408 -35.85 25.88 11.14
C GLU A 408 -36.17 24.50 11.74
N ALA A 409 -37.45 24.22 11.99
CA ALA A 409 -37.92 22.88 12.37
C ALA A 409 -39.31 22.63 11.77
N LYS A 410 -39.44 21.49 11.08
CA LYS A 410 -40.68 21.06 10.40
C LYS A 410 -40.97 19.61 10.73
N ILE A 411 -42.14 19.35 11.28
CA ILE A 411 -42.60 17.99 11.57
C ILE A 411 -43.38 17.41 10.39
N VAL A 412 -43.12 16.16 10.06
CA VAL A 412 -43.74 15.38 9.00
C VAL A 412 -44.41 14.15 9.60
N TYR A 413 -45.70 13.99 9.35
CA TYR A 413 -46.50 12.88 9.87
C TYR A 413 -47.49 12.36 8.81
N PRO A 414 -48.09 11.17 8.98
CA PRO A 414 -48.99 10.60 7.98
C PRO A 414 -50.20 11.49 7.70
N LYS A 415 -50.64 11.53 6.44
CA LYS A 415 -51.85 12.23 6.04
C LYS A 415 -53.03 11.26 6.04
N ARG A 416 -54.16 11.69 6.63
CA ARG A 416 -55.43 10.98 6.57
C ARG A 416 -55.81 10.65 5.12
N HIS A 417 -56.20 9.40 4.87
CA HIS A 417 -56.67 8.97 3.57
C HIS A 417 -57.96 9.74 3.19
N PRO A 418 -58.13 10.20 1.95
CA PRO A 418 -59.32 10.97 1.54
C PRO A 418 -60.63 10.21 1.77
N ASP A 419 -60.63 8.90 1.49
CA ASP A 419 -61.79 8.02 1.73
C ASP A 419 -61.87 7.46 3.16
N PHE A 420 -61.07 7.96 4.10
CA PHE A 420 -61.12 7.49 5.47
C PHE A 420 -62.46 7.83 6.12
N THR A 421 -63.16 6.78 6.57
CA THR A 421 -64.31 6.90 7.47
C THR A 421 -64.13 5.96 8.65
N PHE A 422 -64.80 6.22 9.76
CA PHE A 422 -64.69 5.35 10.94
C PHE A 422 -65.20 3.91 10.67
N GLY A 423 -66.21 3.76 9.82
CA GLY A 423 -66.75 2.45 9.39
C GLY A 423 -65.94 1.76 8.28
N TRP A 424 -65.03 2.50 7.63
CA TRP A 424 -64.15 2.00 6.60
C TRP A 424 -62.78 2.70 6.66
N PRO A 425 -61.98 2.39 7.70
CA PRO A 425 -60.69 3.03 7.87
C PRO A 425 -59.73 2.57 6.79
N LYS A 426 -59.27 3.52 5.99
CA LYS A 426 -58.21 3.30 5.00
C LYS A 426 -56.86 3.69 5.59
N PRO A 427 -55.78 2.97 5.25
CA PRO A 427 -54.44 3.33 5.70
C PRO A 427 -54.09 4.75 5.21
N PRO A 428 -53.32 5.54 5.96
CA PRO A 428 -52.95 6.89 5.56
C PRO A 428 -52.26 6.93 4.20
N GLN A 429 -52.48 8.01 3.43
CA GLN A 429 -51.91 8.19 2.10
C GLN A 429 -51.18 9.54 2.01
N GLY A 430 -49.85 9.48 1.91
CA GLY A 430 -48.97 10.65 1.90
C GLY A 430 -48.67 11.18 3.29
N THR A 431 -48.14 12.39 3.36
CA THR A 431 -47.72 13.04 4.61
C THR A 431 -48.19 14.50 4.67
N VAL A 432 -48.27 15.02 5.89
CA VAL A 432 -48.49 16.45 6.18
C VAL A 432 -47.19 17.00 6.77
N THR A 433 -46.82 18.21 6.37
CA THR A 433 -45.68 18.94 6.95
C THR A 433 -46.19 20.17 7.68
N LEU A 434 -45.79 20.33 8.94
CA LEU A 434 -46.18 21.45 9.80
C LEU A 434 -44.92 22.14 10.34
N GLY A 435 -44.90 23.48 10.30
CA GLY A 435 -43.84 24.25 10.94
C GLY A 435 -43.93 24.15 12.46
N MET A 436 -42.81 23.95 13.13
CA MET A 436 -42.74 23.92 14.59
C MET A 436 -42.43 25.31 15.13
N LYS A 437 -43.02 25.68 16.27
CA LYS A 437 -42.67 26.89 17.01
C LYS A 437 -41.33 26.68 17.69
N ILE A 438 -40.32 27.44 17.30
CA ILE A 438 -38.96 27.35 17.81
C ILE A 438 -38.82 28.20 19.08
N ASP A 439 -38.16 27.63 20.07
CA ASP A 439 -37.56 28.30 21.22
C ASP A 439 -36.06 28.39 20.96
N GLU A 440 -35.60 29.58 20.60
CA GLU A 440 -34.23 29.85 20.19
C GLU A 440 -33.23 29.75 21.35
N GLU A 441 -33.66 30.06 22.58
CA GLU A 441 -32.80 30.05 23.76
C GLU A 441 -32.49 28.61 24.20
N GLU A 442 -33.49 27.74 24.12
CA GLU A 442 -33.35 26.34 24.51
C GLU A 442 -33.00 25.40 23.34
N ASN A 443 -32.94 25.92 22.11
CA ASN A 443 -32.79 25.12 20.89
C ASN A 443 -33.85 23.99 20.79
N LYS A 444 -35.09 24.31 21.15
CA LYS A 444 -36.22 23.40 21.13
C LYS A 444 -37.26 23.84 20.11
N ALA A 445 -38.11 22.92 19.68
CA ALA A 445 -39.27 23.26 18.89
C ALA A 445 -40.49 22.43 19.27
N THR A 446 -41.67 23.02 19.18
CA THR A 446 -42.93 22.36 19.52
C THR A 446 -43.97 22.51 18.41
N ALA A 447 -44.79 21.48 18.21
CA ALA A 447 -45.95 21.55 17.33
C ALA A 447 -47.04 20.61 17.85
N SER A 448 -48.30 21.00 17.67
CA SER A 448 -49.45 20.19 18.03
C SER A 448 -50.31 19.91 16.79
N PHE A 449 -50.81 18.67 16.68
CA PHE A 449 -51.65 18.20 15.59
C PHE A 449 -52.57 17.09 16.08
N LEU A 450 -53.64 16.82 15.34
CA LEU A 450 -54.64 15.81 15.70
C LEU A 450 -54.25 14.45 15.12
N GLU A 451 -54.34 13.37 15.89
CA GLU A 451 -54.35 12.01 15.33
C GLU A 451 -55.72 11.79 14.66
N ASP A 452 -55.77 11.86 13.34
CA ASP A 452 -57.03 11.68 12.60
C ASP A 452 -56.89 10.73 11.40
N TRP A 453 -55.78 10.02 11.30
CA TRP A 453 -55.44 9.22 10.12
C TRP A 453 -55.50 7.72 10.34
N SER A 454 -55.64 7.22 11.58
CA SER A 454 -55.66 5.78 11.85
C SER A 454 -56.50 5.43 13.08
N ILE A 455 -57.31 4.38 12.97
CA ILE A 455 -57.99 3.73 14.13
C ILE A 455 -57.39 2.36 14.45
N ASN A 456 -56.19 2.06 13.96
CA ASN A 456 -55.52 0.78 14.22
C ASN A 456 -55.41 0.48 15.72
N GLY A 457 -55.73 -0.75 16.09
CA GLY A 457 -55.91 -1.20 17.48
C GLY A 457 -57.33 -1.07 18.02
N ALA A 458 -58.26 -0.43 17.30
CA ALA A 458 -59.66 -0.36 17.70
C ALA A 458 -60.37 -1.68 17.39
N ASN A 459 -61.29 -2.08 18.27
CA ASN A 459 -62.11 -3.27 18.08
C ASN A 459 -63.31 -2.98 17.15
N VAL A 460 -63.01 -2.64 15.90
CA VAL A 460 -64.00 -2.27 14.87
C VAL A 460 -64.00 -3.30 13.75
N TYR A 461 -65.18 -3.78 13.37
CA TYR A 461 -65.37 -4.70 12.24
C TYR A 461 -65.71 -3.92 10.97
N ILE A 462 -64.90 -4.07 9.93
CA ILE A 462 -65.07 -3.43 8.63
C ILE A 462 -66.01 -4.29 7.79
N LEU A 463 -67.31 -4.01 7.85
CA LEU A 463 -68.36 -4.82 7.20
C LEU A 463 -68.11 -5.07 5.69
N PRO A 464 -67.71 -4.06 4.87
CA PRO A 464 -67.45 -4.29 3.44
C PRO A 464 -66.27 -5.23 3.17
N GLU A 465 -65.26 -5.24 4.05
CA GLU A 465 -64.04 -6.04 3.90
C GLU A 465 -64.11 -7.36 4.71
N LYS A 466 -65.18 -7.55 5.50
CA LYS A 466 -65.42 -8.70 6.37
C LYS A 466 -64.25 -9.03 7.31
N ARG A 467 -63.52 -8.02 7.80
CA ARG A 467 -62.36 -8.18 8.69
C ARG A 467 -62.38 -7.18 9.84
N MET A 468 -61.60 -7.47 10.89
CA MET A 468 -61.29 -6.48 11.92
C MET A 468 -60.30 -5.44 11.40
N VAL A 469 -60.37 -4.22 11.94
CA VAL A 469 -59.28 -3.24 11.81
C VAL A 469 -57.98 -3.86 12.32
N ASP A 470 -56.87 -3.51 11.68
CA ASP A 470 -55.56 -4.03 12.05
C ASP A 470 -55.22 -3.63 13.50
N GLY A 471 -54.42 -4.46 14.17
CA GLY A 471 -54.01 -4.22 15.56
C GLY A 471 -53.16 -2.94 15.72
N PRO A 472 -52.73 -2.64 16.95
CA PRO A 472 -51.89 -1.46 17.22
C PRO A 472 -50.72 -1.35 16.25
N THR A 473 -50.54 -0.18 15.65
CA THR A 473 -49.61 0.02 14.53
C THR A 473 -48.69 1.22 14.77
N TYR A 474 -47.41 1.07 14.41
CA TYR A 474 -46.43 2.14 14.49
C TYR A 474 -46.40 2.98 13.21
N TYR A 475 -46.48 4.29 13.36
CA TYR A 475 -46.29 5.27 12.29
C TYR A 475 -45.00 6.06 12.51
N THR A 476 -44.25 6.34 11.44
CA THR A 476 -43.06 7.20 11.53
C THR A 476 -43.49 8.66 11.56
N VAL A 477 -42.97 9.40 12.54
CA VAL A 477 -43.06 10.86 12.60
C VAL A 477 -41.63 11.39 12.55
N THR A 478 -41.39 12.36 11.67
CA THR A 478 -40.04 12.87 11.37
C THR A 478 -39.99 14.37 11.61
N VAL A 479 -38.92 14.89 12.20
CA VAL A 479 -38.63 16.32 12.21
C VAL A 479 -37.43 16.59 11.32
N ASN A 480 -37.63 17.44 10.32
CA ASN A 480 -36.57 18.01 9.49
C ASN A 480 -36.20 19.36 10.09
N TYR A 481 -34.92 19.57 10.40
CA TYR A 481 -34.47 20.80 11.06
C TYR A 481 -33.19 21.36 10.45
N LYS A 482 -32.97 22.65 10.66
CA LYS A 482 -31.75 23.36 10.28
C LYS A 482 -31.15 24.10 11.47
N MET A 483 -29.85 23.93 11.64
CA MET A 483 -29.04 24.64 12.62
C MET A 483 -28.19 25.70 11.92
N LEU A 484 -28.11 26.89 12.50
CA LEU A 484 -27.11 27.89 12.21
C LEU A 484 -25.88 27.63 13.09
N TRP A 485 -24.72 27.67 12.46
CA TRP A 485 -23.43 27.52 13.09
C TRP A 485 -22.55 28.70 12.72
N GLU A 486 -22.36 29.62 13.67
CA GLU A 486 -21.42 30.72 13.53
C GLU A 486 -20.15 30.45 14.34
N TYR A 487 -19.00 30.74 13.75
CA TYR A 487 -17.71 30.45 14.37
C TYR A 487 -16.64 31.42 13.91
N ARG A 488 -15.54 31.49 14.67
CA ARG A 488 -14.30 32.15 14.28
C ARG A 488 -13.25 31.11 13.98
N LYS A 489 -12.53 31.32 12.88
CA LYS A 489 -11.37 30.52 12.50
C LYS A 489 -10.14 31.41 12.47
N GLY A 490 -9.10 31.01 13.19
CA GLY A 490 -7.79 31.67 13.14
C GLY A 490 -6.79 30.85 12.34
N ARG A 491 -5.79 31.53 11.77
CA ARG A 491 -4.59 30.91 11.22
C ARG A 491 -3.64 30.55 12.36
N LYS A 492 -3.16 29.31 12.40
CA LYS A 492 -2.17 28.86 13.38
C LYS A 492 -0.78 29.34 12.95
N GLU A 493 -0.16 30.17 13.78
CA GLU A 493 1.25 30.58 13.66
C GLU A 493 2.04 29.92 14.79
N CYS A 494 3.13 29.24 14.46
CA CYS A 494 4.02 28.62 15.45
C CYS A 494 5.40 29.29 15.38
N ASP A 495 5.94 29.62 16.55
CA ASP A 495 7.31 30.08 16.75
C ASP A 495 8.02 29.19 17.80
N GLU A 496 9.25 29.56 18.17
CA GLU A 496 10.04 28.82 19.16
C GLU A 496 9.38 28.75 20.55
N ASN A 497 8.42 29.65 20.86
CA ASN A 497 7.72 29.73 22.13
C ASN A 497 6.36 29.01 22.11
N GLY A 498 5.94 28.45 20.97
CA GLY A 498 4.72 27.68 20.83
C GLY A 498 3.85 28.14 19.67
N CYS A 499 2.60 27.67 19.64
CA CYS A 499 1.65 28.02 18.59
C CYS A 499 0.55 28.94 19.12
N ARG A 500 0.23 29.97 18.36
CA ARG A 500 -0.88 30.90 18.61
C ARG A 500 -1.79 30.98 17.38
N CYS A 501 -3.01 31.45 17.61
CA CYS A 501 -4.02 31.63 16.58
C CYS A 501 -4.17 33.12 16.27
N VAL A 502 -3.86 33.51 15.05
CA VAL A 502 -3.94 34.88 14.52
C VAL A 502 -5.01 34.97 13.42
N ASP A 503 -5.26 36.16 12.89
CA ASP A 503 -6.12 36.38 11.71
C ASP A 503 -7.50 35.70 11.81
N TRP A 504 -8.24 36.03 12.88
CA TRP A 504 -9.54 35.44 13.16
C TRP A 504 -10.63 35.95 12.20
N GLU A 505 -11.09 35.07 11.32
CA GLU A 505 -12.21 35.33 10.39
C GLU A 505 -13.51 34.71 10.91
N ASP A 506 -14.61 35.44 10.72
CA ASP A 506 -15.94 34.98 11.08
C ASP A 506 -16.56 34.21 9.92
N HIS A 507 -17.10 33.04 10.21
CA HIS A 507 -17.77 32.18 9.25
C HIS A 507 -19.15 31.78 9.76
N SER A 508 -20.04 31.48 8.83
CA SER A 508 -21.38 30.99 9.11
C SER A 508 -21.71 29.82 8.18
N ARG A 509 -22.31 28.77 8.74
CA ARG A 509 -22.77 27.59 8.00
C ARG A 509 -24.12 27.15 8.52
N THR A 510 -24.96 26.63 7.63
CA THR A 510 -26.20 25.94 8.02
C THR A 510 -26.05 24.43 7.89
N LEU A 511 -26.50 23.68 8.90
CA LEU A 511 -26.55 22.22 8.90
C LEU A 511 -28.01 21.76 8.85
N SER A 512 -28.37 20.94 7.87
CA SER A 512 -29.71 20.35 7.77
C SER A 512 -29.69 18.88 8.18
N LYS A 513 -30.60 18.47 9.07
CA LYS A 513 -30.69 17.10 9.58
C LYS A 513 -32.13 16.65 9.76
N THR A 514 -32.32 15.36 10.01
CA THR A 514 -33.62 14.73 10.24
C THR A 514 -33.56 13.83 11.46
N VAL A 515 -34.58 13.85 12.31
CA VAL A 515 -34.79 12.86 13.39
C VAL A 515 -36.14 12.18 13.21
N SER A 516 -36.25 10.88 13.47
CA SER A 516 -37.51 10.14 13.35
C SER A 516 -37.81 9.35 14.61
N VAL A 517 -39.10 9.29 14.98
CA VAL A 517 -39.62 8.45 16.07
C VAL A 517 -40.82 7.63 15.57
N LYS A 518 -41.09 6.51 16.24
CA LYS A 518 -42.26 5.67 15.98
C LYS A 518 -43.38 6.01 16.96
N LEU A 519 -44.53 6.42 16.46
CA LEU A 519 -45.76 6.65 17.22
C LEU A 519 -46.64 5.40 17.14
N LEU A 520 -46.95 4.79 18.28
CA LEU A 520 -47.91 3.68 18.36
C LEU A 520 -49.34 4.21 18.42
N VAL A 521 -50.13 3.94 17.39
CA VAL A 521 -51.58 4.17 17.43
C VAL A 521 -52.26 2.87 17.86
N ASN A 522 -53.01 2.90 18.96
CA ASN A 522 -53.55 1.69 19.60
C ASN A 522 -55.07 1.75 19.90
N GLY A 523 -55.82 2.37 19.00
CA GLY A 523 -57.27 2.27 18.92
C GLY A 523 -57.98 3.60 19.09
N THR A 524 -59.18 3.56 19.66
CA THR A 524 -60.05 4.72 19.89
C THR A 524 -60.15 5.02 21.39
N PRO A 525 -60.42 6.29 21.77
CA PRO A 525 -60.43 6.79 23.14
C PRO A 525 -61.06 5.84 24.15
#